data_AF-A0A1C6H9H5-F1
#
_entry.id   AF-A0A1C6H9H5-F1
#
_cell.length_a   1.000
_cell.length_b   1.000
_cell.length_c   1.000
_cell.angle_alpha   90.00
_cell.angle_beta   90.00
_cell.angle_gamma   90.00
#
_symmetry.space_group_name_H-M   'P 1'
#
loop_
_entity.id
_entity.type
_entity.pdbx_description
1 polymer ?
#
loop_
_entity_poly.entity_id
_entity_poly.type
_entity_poly.pdbx_seq_one_letter_code
_entity_poly.pdbx_strand_id
1 'polypeptide(L)'
;MSNMLDWAKREVEIACKKENPNRKEGEFDYGCACYESALKAFESLCDDGHSGFSIKMTKSILDRLLDRKPLTPIEDTDDIWNECVRGKGCPKTYQCKRMSSLFKNVYADGTVKYDDVDRSYCVDINNRNCTYSSGLVRRIIDKMFPITMPYMPGKPIKVYCEDFLTDKKNGDFDTVGVLYAIKTEDGNQERIEINRFFREPEGDEEGSWTEISKEEYYERKEAAIDRI
;
A
#
# COMPACT_ATOMS: atom_id res chain seq x y z
N MET A 1 16.31 34.02 -3.04
CA MET A 1 16.35 32.69 -2.40
C MET A 1 16.95 32.71 -1.00
N SER A 2 17.91 33.61 -0.67
CA SER A 2 18.51 33.68 0.70
C SER A 2 17.46 33.71 1.83
N ASN A 3 16.43 34.55 1.73
CA ASN A 3 15.38 34.64 2.77
C ASN A 3 14.63 33.31 3.03
N MET A 4 14.46 32.45 2.02
CA MET A 4 13.75 31.18 2.19
C MET A 4 14.64 30.12 2.86
N LEU A 5 15.93 30.11 2.52
CA LEU A 5 16.90 29.23 3.15
C LEU A 5 17.18 29.63 4.61
N ASP A 6 17.32 30.93 4.88
CA ASP A 6 17.51 31.46 6.23
C ASP A 6 16.33 31.10 7.14
N TRP A 7 15.11 31.18 6.61
CA TRP A 7 13.91 30.70 7.30
C TRP A 7 13.96 29.18 7.58
N ALA A 8 14.28 28.36 6.58
CA ALA A 8 14.32 26.90 6.74
C ALA A 8 15.37 26.46 7.78
N LYS A 9 16.55 27.11 7.78
CA LYS A 9 17.60 26.90 8.80
C LYS A 9 17.08 27.17 10.21
N ARG A 10 16.34 28.28 10.38
CA ARG A 10 15.77 28.66 11.67
C ARG A 10 14.69 27.69 12.14
N GLU A 11 13.81 27.21 11.25
CA GLU A 11 12.80 26.22 11.61
C GLU A 11 13.43 24.90 12.07
N VAL A 12 14.46 24.44 11.38
CA VAL A 12 15.22 23.23 11.76
C VAL A 12 15.92 23.41 13.10
N GLU A 13 16.53 24.58 13.36
CA GLU A 13 17.13 24.90 14.65
C GLU A 13 16.10 24.85 15.80
N ILE A 14 14.91 25.42 15.59
CA ILE A 14 13.81 25.39 16.57
C ILE A 14 13.34 23.95 16.81
N ALA A 15 13.16 23.16 15.75
CA ALA A 15 12.72 21.77 15.84
C ALA A 15 13.73 20.90 16.59
N CYS A 16 15.02 20.98 16.26
CA CYS A 16 16.09 20.24 16.94
C CYS A 16 16.17 20.59 18.44
N LYS A 17 16.08 21.88 18.80
CA LYS A 17 16.07 22.31 20.21
C LYS A 17 14.87 21.76 20.98
N LYS A 18 13.72 21.63 20.34
CA LYS A 18 12.51 21.08 20.96
C LYS A 18 12.58 19.57 21.11
N GLU A 19 13.09 18.87 20.09
CA GLU A 19 13.27 17.42 20.07
C GLU A 19 14.20 16.97 21.21
N ASN A 20 15.35 17.63 21.34
CA ASN A 20 16.32 17.32 22.38
C ASN A 20 17.03 18.61 22.89
N PRO A 21 16.48 19.26 23.94
CA PRO A 21 17.05 20.48 24.50
C PRO A 21 18.46 20.33 25.08
N ASN A 22 18.85 19.10 25.43
CA ASN A 22 20.12 18.80 26.11
C ASN A 22 21.16 18.19 25.17
N ARG A 23 20.88 18.13 23.86
CA ARG A 23 21.77 17.55 22.86
C ARG A 23 23.14 18.24 22.94
N LYS A 24 24.19 17.44 23.11
CA LYS A 24 25.57 17.93 23.08
C LYS A 24 26.07 18.01 21.64
N GLU A 25 27.02 18.91 21.41
CA GLU A 25 27.71 18.99 20.13
C GLU A 25 28.38 17.64 19.79
N GLY A 26 28.12 17.11 18.60
CA GLY A 26 28.61 15.80 18.16
C GLY A 26 27.78 14.59 18.60
N GLU A 27 26.74 14.77 19.42
CA GLU A 27 25.83 13.69 19.81
C GLU A 27 24.84 13.36 18.69
N PHE A 28 24.73 12.06 18.37
CA PHE A 28 23.77 11.57 17.40
C PHE A 28 22.36 11.57 18.01
N ASP A 29 21.44 12.24 17.35
CA ASP A 29 20.04 12.29 17.72
C ASP A 29 19.22 12.02 16.45
N TYR A 30 18.42 10.95 16.47
CA TYR A 30 17.71 10.50 15.26
C TYR A 30 16.69 11.54 14.78
N GLY A 31 15.97 12.19 15.68
CA GLY A 31 14.99 13.22 15.34
C GLY A 31 15.67 14.44 14.71
N CYS A 32 16.72 14.96 15.35
CA CYS A 32 17.51 16.06 14.81
C CYS A 32 18.17 15.70 13.47
N ALA A 33 18.70 14.49 13.33
CA ALA A 33 19.32 14.02 12.08
C ALA A 33 18.32 13.98 10.92
N CYS A 34 17.04 13.69 11.18
CA CYS A 34 15.98 13.76 10.17
C CYS A 34 15.73 15.21 9.72
N TYR A 35 15.63 16.16 10.66
CA TYR A 35 15.46 17.58 10.32
C TYR A 35 16.67 18.15 9.56
N GLU A 36 17.89 17.82 10.00
CA GLU A 36 19.15 18.23 9.34
C GLU A 36 19.27 17.63 7.93
N SER A 37 18.85 16.38 7.74
CA SER A 37 18.81 15.75 6.41
C SER A 37 17.80 16.42 5.48
N ALA A 38 16.63 16.81 6.00
CA ALA A 38 15.64 17.56 5.24
C ALA A 38 16.15 18.95 4.84
N LEU A 39 16.87 19.63 5.74
CA LEU A 39 17.51 20.92 5.45
C LEU A 39 18.57 20.79 4.35
N LYS A 40 19.42 19.75 4.41
CA LYS A 40 20.43 19.49 3.38
C LYS A 40 19.81 19.29 1.99
N ALA A 41 18.71 18.55 1.91
CA ALA A 41 17.97 18.40 0.66
C ALA A 41 17.41 19.75 0.18
N PHE A 42 16.86 20.56 1.10
CA PHE A 42 16.33 21.88 0.78
C PHE A 42 17.40 22.87 0.30
N GLU A 43 18.59 22.84 0.92
CA GLU A 43 19.77 23.62 0.51
C GLU A 43 20.17 23.29 -0.92
N SER A 44 20.30 22.00 -1.25
CA SER A 44 20.60 21.56 -2.62
C SER A 44 19.60 22.12 -3.63
N LEU A 45 18.29 22.10 -3.30
CA LEU A 45 17.27 22.65 -4.19
C LEU A 45 17.41 24.18 -4.38
N CYS A 46 17.78 24.91 -3.32
CA CYS A 46 18.02 26.34 -3.40
C CYS A 46 19.27 26.67 -4.23
N ASP A 47 20.34 25.90 -4.06
CA ASP A 47 21.60 26.07 -4.79
C ASP A 47 21.43 25.80 -6.29
N ASP A 48 20.57 24.84 -6.65
CA ASP A 48 20.17 24.56 -8.05
C ASP A 48 19.25 25.66 -8.65
N GLY A 49 18.93 26.70 -7.88
CA GLY A 49 18.12 27.83 -8.35
C GLY A 49 16.64 27.49 -8.54
N HIS A 50 16.14 26.44 -7.87
CA HIS A 50 14.74 26.07 -8.00
C HIS A 50 13.80 27.16 -7.45
N SER A 51 12.80 27.52 -8.25
CA SER A 51 11.64 28.30 -7.80
C SER A 51 10.75 27.48 -6.86
N GLY A 52 9.82 28.15 -6.16
CA GLY A 52 8.82 27.47 -5.34
C GLY A 52 7.94 26.47 -6.12
N PHE A 53 7.74 26.67 -7.44
CA PHE A 53 7.02 25.71 -8.29
C PHE A 53 7.87 24.47 -8.56
N SER A 54 9.12 24.65 -8.97
CA SER A 54 10.01 23.52 -9.26
C SER A 54 10.35 22.71 -8.01
N ILE A 55 10.43 23.34 -6.83
CA ILE A 55 10.56 22.61 -5.55
C ILE A 55 9.38 21.66 -5.33
N LYS A 56 8.14 22.09 -5.61
CA LYS A 56 6.95 21.23 -5.49
C LYS A 56 6.98 20.05 -6.48
N MET A 57 7.44 20.30 -7.70
CA MET A 57 7.61 19.25 -8.70
C MET A 57 8.67 18.23 -8.26
N THR A 58 9.85 18.71 -7.83
CA THR A 58 10.93 17.87 -7.35
C THR A 58 10.51 17.08 -6.11
N LYS A 59 9.75 17.68 -5.19
CA LYS A 59 9.15 16.97 -4.04
C LYS A 59 8.29 15.79 -4.52
N SER A 60 7.40 16.01 -5.49
CA SER A 60 6.53 14.94 -6.00
C SER A 60 7.32 13.79 -6.64
N ILE A 61 8.47 14.08 -7.27
CA ILE A 61 9.36 13.07 -7.85
C ILE A 61 10.11 12.33 -6.74
N LEU A 62 10.64 13.06 -5.76
CA LEU A 62 11.35 12.50 -4.60
C LEU A 62 10.44 11.58 -3.79
N ASP A 63 9.19 11.99 -3.53
CA ASP A 63 8.19 11.16 -2.83
C ASP A 63 8.01 9.81 -3.54
N ARG A 64 7.97 9.78 -4.88
CA ARG A 64 7.90 8.51 -5.65
C ARG A 64 9.15 7.66 -5.49
N LEU A 65 10.34 8.26 -5.51
CA LEU A 65 11.60 7.54 -5.33
C LEU A 65 11.72 6.94 -3.93
N LEU A 66 11.32 7.69 -2.90
CA LEU A 66 11.29 7.23 -1.51
C LEU A 66 10.31 6.05 -1.34
N ASP A 67 9.16 6.12 -2.02
CA ASP A 67 8.17 5.04 -2.12
C ASP A 67 8.62 3.86 -3.01
N ARG A 68 9.83 3.90 -3.60
CA ARG A 68 10.34 2.92 -4.57
C ARG A 68 9.43 2.71 -5.78
N LYS A 69 8.74 3.76 -6.21
CA LYS A 69 7.87 3.77 -7.39
C LYS A 69 8.61 4.25 -8.63
N PRO A 70 8.28 3.72 -9.81
CA PRO A 70 8.89 4.13 -11.08
C PRO A 70 8.51 5.57 -11.43
N LEU A 71 9.42 6.30 -12.10
CA LEU A 71 9.16 7.66 -12.59
C LEU A 71 8.48 7.71 -13.96
N THR A 72 8.47 6.59 -14.68
CA THR A 72 7.81 6.42 -15.98
C THR A 72 7.03 5.11 -16.00
N PRO A 73 6.05 4.93 -16.88
CA PRO A 73 5.35 3.66 -17.01
C PRO A 73 6.31 2.48 -17.20
N ILE A 74 5.94 1.33 -16.67
CA ILE A 74 6.67 0.07 -16.80
C ILE A 74 6.13 -0.67 -18.02
N GLU A 75 6.97 -0.82 -19.04
CA GLU A 75 6.71 -1.65 -20.21
C GLU A 75 6.97 -3.12 -19.90
N ASP A 76 6.26 -4.04 -20.56
CA ASP A 76 6.54 -5.48 -20.43
C ASP A 76 7.68 -5.91 -21.35
N THR A 77 8.93 -5.73 -20.90
CA THR A 77 10.13 -6.14 -21.62
C THR A 77 10.92 -7.18 -20.83
N ASP A 78 11.57 -8.13 -21.50
CA ASP A 78 12.24 -9.25 -20.81
C ASP A 78 13.35 -8.80 -19.84
N ASP A 79 13.99 -7.66 -20.12
CA ASP A 79 15.10 -7.13 -19.32
C ASP A 79 14.68 -6.57 -17.96
N ILE A 80 13.39 -6.28 -17.74
CA ILE A 80 12.91 -5.69 -16.48
C ILE A 80 12.46 -6.73 -15.44
N TRP A 81 12.52 -8.02 -15.75
CA TRP A 81 12.01 -9.10 -14.92
C TRP A 81 13.14 -9.94 -14.30
N ASN A 82 12.96 -10.35 -13.05
CA ASN A 82 13.77 -11.36 -12.37
C ASN A 82 12.90 -12.58 -12.08
N GLU A 83 13.31 -13.77 -12.52
CA GLU A 83 12.56 -15.00 -12.23
C GLU A 83 12.58 -15.31 -10.72
N CYS A 84 11.40 -15.59 -10.17
CA CYS A 84 11.25 -16.04 -8.80
C CYS A 84 11.20 -17.56 -8.75
N VAL A 85 11.97 -18.16 -7.85
CA VAL A 85 11.88 -19.60 -7.59
C VAL A 85 10.59 -19.87 -6.80
N ARG A 86 9.66 -20.61 -7.39
CA ARG A 86 8.43 -21.09 -6.73
C ARG A 86 8.33 -22.62 -6.80
N GLY A 87 7.49 -23.20 -5.94
CA GLY A 87 7.26 -24.64 -5.89
C GLY A 87 6.60 -25.20 -7.16
N LYS A 88 6.64 -26.53 -7.32
CA LYS A 88 5.96 -27.21 -8.42
C LYS A 88 4.45 -26.92 -8.42
N GLY A 89 3.88 -26.67 -9.58
CA GLY A 89 2.45 -26.38 -9.75
C GLY A 89 2.08 -24.89 -9.67
N CYS A 90 3.02 -24.01 -9.28
CA CYS A 90 2.83 -22.56 -9.39
C CYS A 90 3.08 -22.07 -10.84
N PRO A 91 2.45 -20.96 -11.26
CA PRO A 91 2.85 -20.28 -12.49
C PRO A 91 4.31 -19.84 -12.40
N LYS A 92 4.96 -19.66 -13.55
CA LYS A 92 6.27 -19.01 -13.60
C LYS A 92 6.09 -17.55 -13.19
N THR A 93 6.64 -17.18 -12.05
CA THR A 93 6.51 -15.83 -11.51
C THR A 93 7.81 -15.08 -11.69
N TYR A 94 7.70 -13.81 -12.06
CA TYR A 94 8.81 -12.89 -12.20
C TYR A 94 8.52 -11.63 -11.39
N GLN A 95 9.51 -11.10 -10.69
CA GLN A 95 9.43 -9.84 -9.96
C GLN A 95 10.05 -8.71 -10.79
N CYS A 96 9.38 -7.56 -10.83
CA CYS A 96 9.88 -6.40 -11.57
C CYS A 96 11.11 -5.79 -10.88
N LYS A 97 12.16 -5.51 -11.66
CA LYS A 97 13.37 -4.82 -11.21
C LYS A 97 13.14 -3.35 -10.87
N ARG A 98 12.18 -2.71 -11.54
CA ARG A 98 11.86 -1.29 -11.37
C ARG A 98 10.92 -1.01 -10.20
N MET A 99 10.16 -2.02 -9.76
CA MET A 99 9.20 -1.91 -8.66
C MET A 99 9.00 -3.28 -8.02
N SER A 100 9.54 -3.48 -6.82
CA SER A 100 9.55 -4.80 -6.15
C SER A 100 8.16 -5.33 -5.81
N SER A 101 7.13 -4.48 -5.76
CA SER A 101 5.77 -4.89 -5.48
C SER A 101 5.06 -5.50 -6.69
N LEU A 102 5.56 -5.26 -7.92
CA LEU A 102 4.97 -5.76 -9.18
C LEU A 102 5.53 -7.14 -9.55
N PHE A 103 4.62 -8.05 -9.85
CA PHE A 103 4.90 -9.41 -10.30
C PHE A 103 4.19 -9.69 -11.63
N LYS A 104 4.83 -10.51 -12.44
CA LYS A 104 4.29 -11.10 -13.67
C LYS A 104 4.18 -12.61 -13.46
N ASN A 105 3.02 -13.18 -13.72
CA ASN A 105 2.79 -14.62 -13.66
C ASN A 105 2.43 -15.15 -15.04
N VAL A 106 3.20 -16.13 -15.50
CA VAL A 106 2.99 -16.85 -16.75
C VAL A 106 2.49 -18.25 -16.43
N TYR A 107 1.25 -18.53 -16.82
CA TYR A 107 0.57 -19.79 -16.61
C TYR A 107 0.93 -20.81 -17.70
N ALA A 108 0.66 -22.09 -17.44
CA ALA A 108 1.00 -23.18 -18.37
C ALA A 108 0.27 -23.10 -19.72
N ASP A 109 -0.90 -22.45 -19.75
CA ASP A 109 -1.69 -22.17 -20.96
C ASP A 109 -1.21 -20.94 -21.73
N GLY A 110 -0.15 -20.27 -21.26
CA GLY A 110 0.37 -19.04 -21.84
C GLY A 110 -0.33 -17.76 -21.35
N THR A 111 -1.34 -17.87 -20.49
CA THR A 111 -1.98 -16.70 -19.88
C THR A 111 -0.95 -15.91 -19.07
N VAL A 112 -0.94 -14.59 -19.22
CA VAL A 112 -0.10 -13.68 -18.42
C VAL A 112 -0.99 -12.82 -17.53
N LYS A 113 -0.66 -12.75 -16.25
CA LYS A 113 -1.30 -11.85 -15.28
C LYS A 113 -0.26 -11.06 -14.52
N TYR A 114 -0.62 -9.82 -14.18
CA TYR A 114 0.20 -8.94 -13.37
C TYR A 114 -0.49 -8.67 -12.05
N ASP A 115 0.29 -8.68 -10.96
CA ASP A 115 -0.17 -8.31 -9.63
C ASP A 115 0.80 -7.31 -9.00
N ASP A 116 0.26 -6.27 -8.37
CA ASP A 116 1.03 -5.34 -7.55
C ASP A 116 0.54 -5.48 -6.11
N VAL A 117 1.41 -5.98 -5.24
CA VAL A 117 1.04 -6.32 -3.86
C VAL A 117 0.71 -5.10 -3.00
N ASP A 118 1.18 -3.91 -3.41
CA ASP A 118 0.95 -2.64 -2.72
C ASP A 118 -0.20 -1.84 -3.36
N ARG A 119 -0.88 -2.40 -4.37
CA ARG A 119 -1.92 -1.72 -5.14
C ARG A 119 -3.21 -1.47 -4.36
N SER A 120 -3.45 -2.23 -3.31
CA SER A 120 -4.62 -2.09 -2.46
C SER A 120 -4.32 -2.48 -1.02
N TYR A 121 -5.01 -1.86 -0.08
CA TYR A 121 -4.94 -2.21 1.32
C TYR A 121 -6.33 -2.14 1.97
N CYS A 122 -6.49 -2.90 3.05
CA CYS A 122 -7.73 -2.98 3.79
C CYS A 122 -7.80 -1.89 4.85
N VAL A 123 -9.00 -1.38 5.08
CA VAL A 123 -9.35 -0.48 6.17
C VAL A 123 -10.49 -1.12 6.94
N ASP A 124 -10.35 -1.27 8.24
CA ASP A 124 -11.45 -1.70 9.10
C ASP A 124 -12.53 -0.61 9.15
N ILE A 125 -13.78 -0.97 8.80
CA ILE A 125 -14.90 -0.03 8.80
C ILE A 125 -15.24 0.50 10.20
N ASN A 126 -14.97 -0.31 11.24
CA ASN A 126 -15.22 0.01 12.64
C ASN A 126 -14.05 0.76 13.27
N ASN A 127 -12.84 0.62 12.72
CA ASN A 127 -11.66 1.39 13.10
C ASN A 127 -10.86 1.87 11.89
N ARG A 128 -11.15 3.08 11.40
CA ARG A 128 -10.52 3.64 10.19
C ARG A 128 -9.01 3.86 10.27
N ASN A 129 -8.44 3.81 11.48
CA ASN A 129 -6.99 3.91 11.69
C ASN A 129 -6.30 2.54 11.62
N CYS A 130 -7.07 1.44 11.64
CA CYS A 130 -6.57 0.10 11.45
C CYS A 130 -6.52 -0.22 9.95
N THR A 131 -5.30 -0.42 9.44
CA THR A 131 -5.05 -0.79 8.04
C THR A 131 -4.22 -2.05 7.96
N TYR A 132 -4.51 -2.92 7.01
CA TYR A 132 -3.83 -4.21 6.88
C TYR A 132 -3.81 -4.72 5.43
N SER A 133 -3.04 -5.78 5.18
CA SER A 133 -3.00 -6.48 3.88
C SER A 133 -3.79 -7.79 3.96
N SER A 134 -4.62 -8.10 2.96
CA SER A 134 -5.34 -9.37 2.87
C SER A 134 -5.21 -9.99 1.49
N GLY A 135 -4.76 -11.25 1.43
CA GLY A 135 -4.67 -12.01 0.18
C GLY A 135 -6.03 -12.29 -0.45
N LEU A 136 -7.09 -12.42 0.36
CA LEU A 136 -8.47 -12.54 -0.12
C LEU A 136 -8.89 -11.26 -0.86
N VAL A 137 -8.75 -10.11 -0.19
CA VAL A 137 -9.14 -8.81 -0.73
C VAL A 137 -8.35 -8.48 -1.98
N ARG A 138 -7.02 -8.70 -1.97
CA ARG A 138 -6.17 -8.47 -3.14
C ARG A 138 -6.67 -9.24 -4.37
N ARG A 139 -7.00 -10.53 -4.22
CA ARG A 139 -7.55 -11.34 -5.33
C ARG A 139 -8.88 -10.80 -5.87
N ILE A 140 -9.70 -10.18 -5.03
CA ILE A 140 -10.95 -9.54 -5.46
C ILE A 140 -10.64 -8.30 -6.29
N ILE A 141 -9.77 -7.42 -5.78
CA ILE A 141 -9.37 -6.18 -6.47
C ILE A 141 -8.66 -6.48 -7.79
N ASP A 142 -7.76 -7.46 -7.83
CA ASP A 142 -7.04 -7.84 -9.06
C ASP A 142 -7.99 -8.35 -10.15
N LYS A 143 -9.09 -9.00 -9.77
CA LYS A 143 -10.14 -9.42 -10.71
C LYS A 143 -10.99 -8.25 -11.19
N MET A 144 -11.35 -7.32 -10.30
CA MET A 144 -12.18 -6.16 -10.64
C MET A 144 -11.44 -5.14 -11.51
N PHE A 145 -10.14 -4.96 -11.24
CA PHE A 145 -9.30 -3.98 -11.91
C PHE A 145 -8.01 -4.68 -12.36
N PRO A 146 -7.99 -5.53 -13.39
CA PRO A 146 -6.75 -6.16 -13.83
C PRO A 146 -5.69 -5.10 -14.22
N ILE A 147 -4.42 -5.38 -13.91
CA ILE A 147 -3.30 -4.52 -14.36
C ILE A 147 -3.07 -4.76 -15.85
N THR A 148 -2.95 -3.66 -16.60
CA THR A 148 -2.54 -3.65 -18.00
C THR A 148 -1.18 -2.95 -18.15
N MET A 149 -0.46 -3.31 -19.21
CA MET A 149 0.84 -2.70 -19.55
C MET A 149 0.65 -1.70 -20.71
N PRO A 150 1.39 -0.57 -20.73
CA PRO A 150 2.36 -0.17 -19.71
C PRO A 150 1.72 0.23 -18.38
N TYR A 151 2.36 -0.16 -17.28
CA TYR A 151 1.81 0.03 -15.94
C TYR A 151 2.45 1.21 -15.22
N MET A 152 1.62 2.14 -14.74
CA MET A 152 2.03 3.24 -13.87
C MET A 152 1.28 3.15 -12.55
N PRO A 153 1.94 2.89 -11.41
CA PRO A 153 1.27 2.80 -10.13
C PRO A 153 0.73 4.15 -9.70
N GLY A 154 -0.58 4.18 -9.44
CA GLY A 154 -1.32 5.32 -8.91
C GLY A 154 -1.35 5.31 -7.38
N LYS A 155 -2.41 5.90 -6.80
CA LYS A 155 -2.68 5.78 -5.37
C LYS A 155 -3.24 4.38 -5.06
N PRO A 156 -2.81 3.73 -3.96
CA PRO A 156 -3.39 2.45 -3.56
C PRO A 156 -4.91 2.55 -3.35
N ILE A 157 -5.62 1.50 -3.77
CA ILE A 157 -7.06 1.36 -3.60
C ILE A 157 -7.35 1.03 -2.13
N LYS A 158 -8.18 1.85 -1.47
CA LYS A 158 -8.59 1.59 -0.08
C LYS A 158 -9.80 0.67 -0.10
N VAL A 159 -9.73 -0.47 0.58
CA VAL A 159 -10.84 -1.43 0.60
C VAL A 159 -11.40 -1.52 2.02
N TYR A 160 -12.65 -1.12 2.20
CA TYR A 160 -13.30 -1.15 3.49
C TYR A 160 -13.86 -2.54 3.76
N CYS A 161 -13.37 -3.12 4.82
CA CYS A 161 -13.68 -4.47 5.23
C CYS A 161 -14.21 -4.48 6.67
N GLU A 162 -14.92 -5.54 7.00
CA GLU A 162 -15.34 -5.87 8.35
C GLU A 162 -15.01 -7.34 8.59
N ASP A 163 -14.51 -7.65 9.79
CA ASP A 163 -14.26 -9.02 10.21
C ASP A 163 -14.77 -9.24 11.63
N PHE A 164 -15.27 -10.46 11.88
CA PHE A 164 -15.76 -10.87 13.19
C PHE A 164 -15.68 -12.39 13.33
N LEU A 165 -15.88 -12.84 14.56
CA LEU A 165 -15.77 -14.23 14.97
C LEU A 165 -17.15 -14.74 15.41
N THR A 166 -17.50 -15.95 15.00
CA THR A 166 -18.73 -16.64 15.41
C THR A 166 -18.45 -17.88 16.26
N ASP A 167 -17.31 -18.55 16.07
CA ASP A 167 -16.83 -19.64 16.92
C ASP A 167 -15.42 -19.35 17.44
N LYS A 168 -15.23 -19.35 18.77
CA LYS A 168 -13.93 -19.15 19.44
C LYS A 168 -12.84 -20.13 18.99
N LYS A 169 -13.22 -21.27 18.41
CA LYS A 169 -12.26 -22.27 17.92
C LYS A 169 -11.53 -21.81 16.65
N ASN A 170 -12.06 -20.83 15.93
CA ASN A 170 -11.55 -20.37 14.64
C ASN A 170 -10.52 -19.23 14.77
N GLY A 171 -10.00 -18.98 15.97
CA GLY A 171 -8.96 -17.98 16.20
C GLY A 171 -9.51 -16.56 16.30
N ASP A 172 -8.96 -15.64 15.51
CA ASP A 172 -9.19 -14.19 15.67
C ASP A 172 -10.47 -13.70 14.96
N PHE A 173 -10.78 -14.28 13.81
CA PHE A 173 -12.00 -14.02 13.03
C PHE A 173 -12.25 -15.21 12.10
N ASP A 174 -13.54 -15.45 11.79
CA ASP A 174 -13.93 -16.53 10.88
C ASP A 174 -14.84 -16.04 9.74
N THR A 175 -15.18 -14.75 9.74
CA THR A 175 -16.09 -14.14 8.78
C THR A 175 -15.52 -12.80 8.34
N VAL A 176 -15.54 -12.54 7.03
CA VAL A 176 -15.01 -11.32 6.41
C VAL A 176 -16.03 -10.76 5.41
N GLY A 177 -16.42 -9.51 5.60
CA GLY A 177 -17.17 -8.71 4.63
C GLY A 177 -16.25 -7.75 3.89
N VAL A 178 -16.20 -7.86 2.56
CA VAL A 178 -15.51 -6.91 1.67
C VAL A 178 -16.55 -5.98 1.07
N LEU A 179 -16.68 -4.79 1.65
CA LEU A 179 -17.88 -3.97 1.50
C LEU A 179 -17.79 -3.04 0.29
N TYR A 180 -16.81 -2.14 0.27
CA TYR A 180 -16.61 -1.20 -0.83
C TYR A 180 -15.14 -0.79 -0.94
N ALA A 181 -14.75 -0.27 -2.11
CA ALA A 181 -13.45 0.31 -2.34
C ALA A 181 -13.55 1.81 -2.63
N ILE A 182 -12.51 2.56 -2.26
CA ILE A 182 -12.26 3.92 -2.72
C ILE A 182 -11.05 3.88 -3.64
N LYS A 183 -11.30 4.11 -4.94
CA LYS A 183 -10.28 4.17 -5.99
C LYS A 183 -10.08 5.64 -6.36
N THR A 184 -8.83 6.05 -6.62
CA THR A 184 -8.54 7.41 -7.07
C THR A 184 -7.88 7.37 -8.44
N GLU A 185 -8.53 7.99 -9.43
CA GLU A 185 -8.03 8.13 -10.80
C GLU A 185 -8.14 9.59 -11.23
N ASP A 186 -7.07 10.12 -11.82
CA ASP A 186 -6.97 11.52 -12.28
C ASP A 186 -7.39 12.56 -11.23
N GLY A 187 -7.15 12.26 -9.95
CA GLY A 187 -7.50 13.12 -8.82
C GLY A 187 -8.93 12.96 -8.32
N ASN A 188 -9.78 12.22 -9.03
CA ASN A 188 -11.16 11.95 -8.64
C ASN A 188 -11.24 10.67 -7.82
N GLN A 189 -11.96 10.73 -6.70
CA GLN A 189 -12.23 9.57 -5.87
C GLN A 189 -13.57 8.95 -6.26
N GLU A 190 -13.55 7.67 -6.58
CA GLU A 190 -14.74 6.87 -6.87
C GLU A 190 -14.93 5.84 -5.76
N ARG A 191 -16.17 5.74 -5.27
CA ARG A 191 -16.60 4.66 -4.37
C ARG A 191 -17.24 3.54 -5.18
N ILE A 192 -16.75 2.33 -5.02
CA ILE A 192 -17.16 1.15 -5.77
C ILE A 192 -17.68 0.11 -4.78
N GLU A 193 -18.96 -0.23 -4.87
CA GLU A 193 -19.58 -1.25 -4.03
C GLU A 193 -19.09 -2.65 -4.44
N ILE A 194 -18.66 -3.45 -3.46
CA ILE A 194 -18.15 -4.81 -3.67
C ILE A 194 -19.15 -5.82 -3.09
N ASN A 195 -19.51 -5.66 -1.82
CA ASN A 195 -20.48 -6.48 -1.08
C ASN A 195 -20.30 -7.98 -1.30
N ARG A 196 -19.07 -8.47 -1.07
CA ARG A 196 -18.75 -9.90 -1.09
C ARG A 196 -18.42 -10.38 0.31
N PHE A 197 -18.96 -11.52 0.70
CA PHE A 197 -18.91 -12.00 2.07
C PHE A 197 -18.31 -13.41 2.10
N PHE A 198 -17.50 -13.68 3.11
CA PHE A 198 -16.75 -14.92 3.20
C PHE A 198 -16.76 -15.45 4.63
N ARG A 199 -16.70 -16.77 4.77
CA ARG A 199 -16.38 -17.45 6.02
C ARG A 199 -15.19 -18.38 5.87
N GLU A 200 -14.62 -18.81 6.99
CA GLU A 200 -13.69 -19.93 6.98
C GLU A 200 -14.35 -21.19 6.41
N PRO A 201 -13.60 -22.01 5.66
CA PRO A 201 -14.10 -23.27 5.15
C PRO A 201 -14.54 -24.22 6.28
N GLU A 202 -15.62 -24.96 6.05
CA GLU A 202 -16.14 -25.94 7.00
C GLU A 202 -15.98 -27.38 6.46
N GLY A 203 -15.64 -28.32 7.35
CA GLY A 203 -15.51 -29.74 6.98
C GLY A 203 -14.41 -29.98 5.94
N ASP A 204 -14.79 -30.57 4.80
CA ASP A 204 -13.88 -30.94 3.70
C ASP A 204 -13.84 -29.87 2.58
N GLU A 205 -14.34 -28.65 2.84
CA GLU A 205 -14.29 -27.56 1.86
C GLU A 205 -12.84 -27.18 1.49
N GLU A 206 -12.57 -27.06 0.19
CA GLU A 206 -11.26 -26.67 -0.32
C GLU A 206 -11.05 -25.15 -0.29
N GLY A 207 -9.82 -24.73 -0.01
CA GLY A 207 -9.41 -23.33 -0.08
C GLY A 207 -9.23 -22.70 1.30
N SER A 208 -9.12 -21.37 1.34
CA SER A 208 -8.93 -20.62 2.59
C SER A 208 -10.16 -19.79 2.99
N TRP A 209 -11.11 -19.61 2.08
CA TRP A 209 -12.32 -18.80 2.28
C TRP A 209 -13.44 -19.33 1.40
N THR A 210 -14.62 -19.51 1.99
CA THR A 210 -15.86 -19.88 1.30
C THR A 210 -16.73 -18.63 1.16
N GLU A 211 -17.11 -18.29 -0.08
CA GLU A 211 -17.99 -17.15 -0.34
C GLU A 211 -19.43 -17.49 0.06
N ILE A 212 -20.07 -16.60 0.81
CA ILE A 212 -21.41 -16.78 1.38
C ILE A 212 -22.36 -15.69 0.92
N SER A 213 -23.66 -15.92 1.11
CA SER A 213 -24.68 -14.94 0.78
C SER A 213 -24.63 -13.74 1.73
N LYS A 214 -25.27 -12.64 1.31
CA LYS A 214 -25.43 -11.47 2.17
C LYS A 214 -26.28 -11.81 3.40
N GLU A 215 -27.30 -12.64 3.22
CA GLU A 215 -28.20 -13.07 4.28
C GLU A 215 -27.45 -13.86 5.35
N GLU A 216 -26.65 -14.86 4.95
CA GLU A 216 -25.83 -15.65 5.86
C GLU A 216 -24.80 -14.77 6.59
N TYR A 217 -24.20 -13.80 5.91
CA TYR A 217 -23.30 -12.84 6.56
C TYR A 217 -23.96 -12.07 7.70
N TYR A 218 -25.19 -11.59 7.52
CA TYR A 218 -25.89 -10.89 8.60
C TYR A 218 -26.35 -11.82 9.72
N GLU A 219 -26.77 -13.04 9.41
CA GLU A 219 -27.06 -14.06 10.44
C GLU A 219 -25.82 -14.35 11.30
N ARG A 220 -24.66 -14.54 10.65
CA ARG A 220 -23.37 -14.72 11.33
C ARG A 220 -22.99 -13.49 12.15
N LYS A 221 -23.27 -12.28 11.64
CA LYS A 221 -22.99 -11.03 12.34
C LYS A 221 -23.85 -10.88 13.61
N GLU A 222 -25.11 -11.29 13.57
CA GLU A 222 -25.99 -11.30 14.75
C GLU A 222 -25.53 -12.32 15.81
N ALA A 223 -24.95 -13.43 15.36
CA ALA A 223 -24.35 -14.44 16.22
C ALA A 223 -22.90 -14.14 16.64
N ALA A 224 -22.34 -12.99 16.23
CA ALA A 224 -20.94 -12.65 16.49
C ALA A 224 -20.68 -12.54 18.00
N ILE A 225 -19.50 -13.00 18.40
CA ILE A 225 -19.06 -12.99 19.79
C ILE A 225 -18.03 -11.88 20.01
N ASP A 226 -18.06 -11.28 21.21
CA ASP A 226 -17.09 -10.26 21.60
C ASP A 226 -15.68 -10.85 21.68
N ARG A 227 -14.71 -10.08 21.19
CA ARG A 227 -13.28 -10.37 21.33
C ARG A 227 -12.91 -10.24 22.81
N ILE A 228 -12.33 -11.29 23.41
CA ILE A 228 -11.81 -11.26 24.80
C ILE A 228 -10.52 -10.44 24.85
#